data_AF-A0A2V7FU93-F1
#
_entry.id   AF-A0A2V7FU93-F1
#
_cell.length_a   1.000
_cell.length_b   1.000
_cell.length_c   1.000
_cell.angle_alpha   90.00
_cell.angle_beta   90.00
_cell.angle_gamma   90.00
#
_symmetry.space_group_name_H-M   'P 1'
#
loop_
_entity.id
_entity.type
_entity.pdbx_description
1 polymer ?
#
loop_
_entity_poly.entity_id
_entity_poly.type
_entity_poly.pdbx_seq_one_letter_code
_entity_poly.pdbx_strand_id
1 'polypeptide(L)'
;MTTKILLSQSADGVFEVLDKNGTDGEASFALPVPGTYTIWARALGTPGGQAKMATCATFIDPTTGVATMLCSTDNEVFVRGTGKSSFRNVTNALTTITLVPGSAAELACGTPTVSLFATCLQDFLWQYDNNGLKLLQVRFYPN
;
A
#
# COMPACT_ATOMS: atom_id res chain seq x y z
N MET A 1 0.46 -0.13 16.16
CA MET A 1 1.85 0.21 15.79
C MET A 1 1.83 0.47 14.30
N THR A 2 2.34 1.62 13.87
CA THR A 2 2.34 1.99 12.46
C THR A 2 3.74 1.80 11.90
N THR A 3 3.86 0.99 10.86
CA THR A 3 5.10 0.76 10.12
C THR A 3 4.92 1.27 8.70
N LYS A 4 5.96 1.90 8.15
CA LYS A 4 5.99 2.32 6.75
C LYS A 4 6.70 1.26 5.92
N ILE A 5 6.08 0.84 4.83
CA ILE A 5 6.71 -0.02 3.84
C ILE A 5 6.89 0.83 2.59
N LEU A 6 8.10 1.32 2.35
CA LEU A 6 8.45 2.17 1.23
C LEU A 6 8.36 1.39 -0.08
N LEU A 7 7.84 2.03 -1.12
CA LEU A 7 7.59 1.41 -2.41
C LEU A 7 8.29 2.20 -3.51
N SER A 8 9.06 1.49 -4.32
CA SER A 8 9.60 2.00 -5.58
C SER A 8 9.12 1.16 -6.75
N GLN A 9 9.07 1.78 -7.93
CA GLN A 9 8.81 1.05 -9.16
C GLN A 9 10.10 0.35 -9.62
N SER A 10 10.02 -0.95 -9.86
CA SER A 10 11.11 -1.75 -10.41
C SER A 10 11.32 -1.43 -11.89
N ALA A 11 12.55 -1.09 -12.27
CA ALA A 11 12.93 -0.81 -13.65
C ALA A 11 12.89 -2.06 -14.53
N ASP A 12 13.22 -3.22 -13.95
CA ASP A 12 13.27 -4.51 -14.64
C ASP A 12 11.93 -5.25 -14.60
N GLY A 13 10.91 -4.66 -13.97
CA GLY A 13 9.58 -5.26 -13.83
C GLY A 13 9.54 -6.47 -12.88
N VAL A 14 10.52 -6.58 -11.98
CA VAL A 14 10.64 -7.70 -11.01
C VAL A 14 10.32 -7.22 -9.59
N PHE A 15 9.67 -8.08 -8.81
CA PHE A 15 9.48 -7.85 -7.38
C PHE A 15 10.79 -8.06 -6.61
N GLU A 16 11.22 -7.07 -5.84
CA GLU A 16 12.42 -7.15 -5.02
C GLU A 16 12.17 -6.68 -3.59
N VAL A 17 12.79 -7.36 -2.63
CA VAL A 17 12.80 -6.91 -1.23
C VAL A 17 14.10 -6.16 -0.99
N LEU A 18 13.99 -4.83 -0.94
CA LEU A 18 15.12 -3.91 -0.78
C LEU A 18 15.56 -3.82 0.69
N ASP A 19 14.60 -3.85 1.61
CA ASP A 19 14.84 -3.97 3.05
C ASP A 19 13.84 -4.94 3.68
N LYS A 20 14.40 -5.96 4.35
CA LYS A 20 13.67 -7.15 4.82
C LYS A 20 13.08 -7.00 6.20
N ASN A 21 13.58 -6.08 7.03
CA ASN A 21 13.49 -6.30 8.47
C ASN A 21 12.31 -5.56 9.11
N GLY A 22 12.00 -4.33 8.70
CA GLY A 22 10.94 -3.56 9.36
C GLY A 22 11.21 -3.25 10.83
N THR A 23 12.35 -3.67 11.39
CA THR A 23 12.64 -3.70 12.83
C THR A 23 13.04 -2.34 13.38
N ASP A 24 13.47 -1.44 12.51
CA ASP A 24 13.79 -0.04 12.77
C ASP A 24 12.64 0.92 12.41
N GLY A 25 11.50 0.38 11.97
CA GLY A 25 10.29 1.15 11.66
C GLY A 25 10.02 1.33 10.17
N GLU A 26 10.95 0.91 9.30
CA GLU A 26 10.80 0.97 7.85
C GLU A 26 11.15 -0.37 7.20
N ALA A 27 10.45 -0.70 6.13
CA ALA A 27 10.80 -1.78 5.21
C ALA A 27 10.68 -1.23 3.79
N SER A 28 11.27 -1.88 2.78
CA SER A 28 11.17 -1.37 1.41
C SER A 28 11.09 -2.47 0.35
N PHE A 29 10.23 -2.27 -0.64
CA PHE A 29 10.03 -3.15 -1.78
C PHE A 29 10.14 -2.39 -3.10
N ALA A 30 10.70 -3.04 -4.11
CA ALA A 30 10.53 -2.64 -5.50
C ALA A 30 9.42 -3.49 -6.13
N LEU A 31 8.40 -2.85 -6.68
CA LEU A 31 7.26 -3.52 -7.29
C LEU A 31 7.28 -3.34 -8.82
N PRO A 32 6.85 -4.34 -9.61
CA PRO A 32 6.61 -4.18 -11.04
C PRO A 32 5.56 -3.10 -11.33
N VAL A 33 5.39 -2.77 -12.62
CA VAL A 33 4.31 -1.87 -13.06
C VAL A 33 2.95 -2.43 -12.61
N PRO A 34 2.11 -1.66 -11.90
CA PRO A 34 0.75 -2.10 -11.55
C PRO A 34 -0.03 -2.60 -12.76
N GLY A 35 -0.77 -3.69 -12.57
CA GLY A 35 -1.46 -4.38 -13.67
C GLY A 35 -0.65 -5.48 -14.35
N THR A 36 0.63 -5.67 -14.01
CA THR A 36 1.43 -6.84 -14.44
C THR A 36 1.43 -7.98 -13.42
N TYR A 37 0.78 -7.79 -12.27
CA TYR A 37 0.71 -8.75 -11.18
C TYR A 37 -0.58 -8.60 -10.38
N THR A 38 -0.93 -9.65 -9.62
CA THR A 38 -1.95 -9.61 -8.57
C THR A 38 -1.34 -9.80 -7.19
N ILE A 39 -1.96 -9.16 -6.20
CA ILE A 39 -1.61 -9.26 -4.80
C ILE A 39 -2.70 -10.03 -4.06
N TRP A 40 -2.28 -11.04 -3.32
CA TRP A 40 -3.15 -11.87 -2.50
C TRP A 40 -2.66 -11.89 -1.06
N ALA A 41 -3.55 -11.66 -0.11
CA ALA A 41 -3.16 -11.55 1.29
C ALA A 41 -4.09 -12.33 2.23
N ARG A 42 -3.54 -12.72 3.39
CA ARG A 42 -4.30 -13.36 4.47
C ARG A 42 -3.72 -13.11 5.86
N ALA A 43 -4.61 -13.03 6.84
CA ALA A 43 -4.29 -12.93 8.26
C ALA A 43 -4.12 -14.31 8.92
N LEU A 44 -2.99 -14.54 9.60
CA LEU A 44 -2.65 -15.77 10.30
C LEU A 44 -2.20 -15.53 11.76
N GLY A 45 -1.95 -16.64 12.47
CA GLY A 45 -1.54 -16.65 13.86
C GLY A 45 -2.73 -16.68 14.82
N THR A 46 -2.51 -16.17 16.04
CA THR A 46 -3.52 -16.15 17.10
C THR A 46 -4.72 -15.27 16.71
N PRO A 47 -5.96 -15.77 16.85
CA PRO A 47 -7.18 -14.98 16.66
C PRO A 47 -7.28 -13.74 17.54
N GLY A 48 -8.03 -12.75 17.06
CA GLY A 48 -8.34 -11.50 17.79
C GLY A 48 -7.49 -10.29 17.40
N GLY A 49 -6.48 -10.47 16.56
CA GLY A 49 -5.67 -9.38 16.02
C GLY A 49 -6.20 -8.87 14.67
N GLN A 50 -5.97 -7.59 14.39
CA GLN A 50 -6.27 -7.00 13.09
C GLN A 50 -5.13 -6.10 12.61
N ALA A 51 -5.06 -5.88 11.30
CA ALA A 51 -4.19 -4.86 10.73
C ALA A 51 -4.88 -4.15 9.57
N LYS A 52 -4.58 -2.88 9.39
CA LYS A 52 -5.04 -2.06 8.29
C LYS A 52 -3.86 -1.71 7.41
N MET A 53 -4.00 -1.84 6.10
CA MET A 53 -3.00 -1.41 5.14
C MET A 53 -3.60 -0.44 4.15
N ALA A 54 -2.99 0.73 4.01
CA ALA A 54 -3.41 1.77 3.06
C ALA A 54 -2.24 2.19 2.18
N THR A 55 -2.51 2.46 0.91
CA THR A 55 -1.54 3.01 -0.02
C THR A 55 -1.46 4.52 0.17
N CYS A 56 -0.25 5.03 0.42
CA CYS A 56 0.00 6.44 0.66
C CYS A 56 1.11 6.95 -0.25
N ALA A 57 1.14 8.26 -0.45
CA ALA A 57 2.16 8.96 -1.22
C ALA A 57 2.25 10.42 -0.76
N THR A 58 3.32 11.10 -1.15
CA THR A 58 3.47 12.54 -1.01
C THR A 58 2.91 13.25 -2.25
N PHE A 59 2.04 14.22 -2.01
CA PHE A 59 1.61 15.20 -2.99
C PHE A 59 2.33 16.52 -2.75
N ILE A 60 2.92 17.09 -3.79
CA ILE A 60 3.46 18.45 -3.79
C ILE A 60 2.45 19.33 -4.50
N ASP A 61 1.88 20.29 -3.77
CA ASP A 61 0.98 21.27 -4.38
C ASP A 61 1.76 22.15 -5.38
N PRO A 62 1.38 22.15 -6.67
CA PRO A 62 2.11 22.89 -7.70
C PRO A 62 2.01 24.42 -7.53
N THR A 63 1.04 24.91 -6.76
CA THR A 63 0.81 26.34 -6.52
C THR A 63 1.61 26.83 -5.32
N THR A 64 1.64 26.04 -4.24
CA THR A 64 2.26 26.44 -2.96
C THR A 64 3.63 25.81 -2.73
N GLY A 65 3.97 24.75 -3.44
CA GLY A 65 5.19 23.95 -3.25
C GLY A 65 5.18 23.11 -1.97
N VAL A 66 4.05 23.05 -1.24
CA VAL A 66 3.96 22.34 0.03
C VAL A 66 3.80 20.85 -0.22
N ALA A 67 4.69 20.06 0.40
CA ALA A 67 4.62 18.60 0.42
C ALA A 67 3.67 18.12 1.52
N THR A 68 2.73 17.24 1.16
CA THR A 68 1.76 16.64 2.08
C THR A 68 1.66 15.14 1.85
N MET A 69 1.76 14.36 2.92
CA MET A 69 1.49 12.92 2.84
C MET A 69 -0.02 12.70 2.81
N LEU A 70 -0.50 12.03 1.77
CA LEU A 70 -1.88 11.58 1.63
C LEU A 70 -1.94 10.07 1.63
N CYS A 71 -3.04 9.53 2.13
CA CYS A 71 -3.34 8.11 2.11
C CYS A 71 -4.66 7.88 1.40
N SER A 72 -4.72 6.78 0.66
CA SER A 72 -5.91 6.33 -0.03
C SER A 72 -7.09 6.24 0.93
N THR A 73 -8.24 6.73 0.48
CA THR A 73 -9.52 6.52 1.16
C THR A 73 -9.98 5.06 1.08
N ASP A 74 -9.53 4.34 0.06
CA ASP A 74 -9.67 2.88 -0.03
C ASP A 74 -8.49 2.19 0.68
N ASN A 75 -8.80 1.19 1.51
CA ASN A 75 -7.82 0.51 2.35
C ASN A 75 -8.22 -0.94 2.61
N GLU A 76 -7.23 -1.79 2.84
CA GLU A 76 -7.47 -3.20 3.14
C GLU A 76 -7.41 -3.47 4.65
N VAL A 77 -8.44 -4.13 5.19
CA VAL A 77 -8.49 -4.53 6.61
C VAL A 77 -8.36 -6.03 6.76
N PHE A 78 -7.32 -6.47 7.46
CA PHE A 78 -7.00 -7.85 7.73
C PHE A 78 -7.41 -8.22 9.16
N VAL A 79 -8.48 -8.99 9.30
CA VAL A 79 -8.93 -9.50 10.61
C VAL A 79 -8.58 -10.98 10.74
N ARG A 80 -7.94 -11.37 11.85
CA ARG A 80 -7.73 -12.78 12.19
C ARG A 80 -8.88 -13.32 13.01
N GLY A 81 -9.83 -13.96 12.33
CA GLY A 81 -10.88 -14.77 12.95
C GLY A 81 -10.42 -16.17 13.37
N THR A 82 -11.36 -16.96 13.90
CA THR A 82 -11.14 -18.38 14.20
C THR A 82 -11.21 -19.22 12.92
N GLY A 83 -10.61 -20.42 12.96
CA GLY A 83 -10.67 -21.37 11.83
C GLY A 83 -9.67 -21.08 10.68
N LYS A 84 -10.00 -21.64 9.51
CA LYS A 84 -9.14 -21.60 8.32
C LYS A 84 -9.14 -20.20 7.70
N SER A 85 -7.94 -19.66 7.49
CA SER A 85 -7.76 -18.43 6.71
C SER A 85 -7.32 -18.74 5.28
N SER A 86 -8.08 -18.23 4.31
CA SER A 86 -7.78 -18.24 2.88
C SER A 86 -7.14 -16.93 2.44
N PHE A 87 -6.35 -17.01 1.37
CA PHE A 87 -5.94 -15.82 0.63
C PHE A 87 -7.14 -15.21 -0.08
N ARG A 88 -7.17 -13.88 -0.11
CA ARG A 88 -8.10 -13.10 -0.93
C ARG A 88 -7.32 -12.11 -1.80
N ASN A 89 -7.90 -11.73 -2.93
CA ASN A 89 -7.33 -10.73 -3.82
C ASN A 89 -7.46 -9.35 -3.17
N VAL A 90 -6.34 -8.64 -3.04
CA VAL A 90 -6.24 -7.29 -2.46
C VAL A 90 -5.51 -6.34 -3.41
N THR A 91 -5.42 -6.71 -4.69
CA THR A 91 -4.63 -5.98 -5.70
C THR A 91 -5.04 -4.53 -5.76
N ASN A 92 -6.34 -4.25 -6.00
CA ASN A 92 -6.82 -2.88 -6.17
C ASN A 92 -6.48 -1.96 -4.98
N ALA A 93 -6.78 -2.40 -3.74
CA ALA A 93 -6.52 -1.61 -2.55
C ALA A 93 -5.02 -1.28 -2.33
N LEU A 94 -4.13 -2.15 -2.81
CA LEU A 94 -2.68 -2.03 -2.62
C LEU A 94 -1.92 -1.50 -3.84
N THR A 95 -2.57 -1.39 -5.00
CA THR A 95 -1.96 -0.86 -6.23
C THR A 95 -2.66 0.39 -6.74
N THR A 96 -3.59 0.97 -5.98
CA THR A 96 -4.26 2.24 -6.31
C THR A 96 -4.28 3.17 -5.11
N ILE A 97 -4.43 4.47 -5.39
CA ILE A 97 -4.68 5.51 -4.41
C ILE A 97 -5.98 6.21 -4.80
N THR A 98 -6.99 6.10 -3.94
CA THR A 98 -8.24 6.86 -4.07
C THR A 98 -8.14 8.16 -3.30
N LEU A 99 -8.14 9.26 -4.03
CA LEU A 99 -8.02 10.63 -3.54
C LEU A 99 -9.36 11.14 -3.01
N VAL A 100 -9.31 12.15 -2.13
CA VAL A 100 -10.52 12.79 -1.61
C VAL A 100 -11.12 13.68 -2.70
N PRO A 101 -12.42 13.56 -3.02
CA PRO A 101 -13.08 14.42 -3.99
C PRO A 101 -12.96 15.91 -3.64
N GLY A 102 -12.61 16.75 -4.61
CA GLY A 102 -12.39 18.18 -4.46
C GLY A 102 -11.05 18.56 -3.83
N SER A 103 -10.16 17.60 -3.53
CA SER A 103 -8.83 17.90 -3.00
C SER A 103 -7.89 18.45 -4.09
N ALA A 104 -6.88 19.23 -3.67
CA ALA A 104 -5.85 19.72 -4.59
C ALA A 104 -5.14 18.58 -5.33
N ALA A 105 -4.93 17.43 -4.65
CA ALA A 105 -4.34 16.24 -5.25
C ALA A 105 -5.22 15.64 -6.34
N GLU A 106 -6.54 15.51 -6.12
CA GLU A 106 -7.45 15.00 -7.15
C GLU A 106 -7.46 15.93 -8.38
N LEU A 107 -7.55 17.24 -8.15
CA LEU A 107 -7.53 18.23 -9.23
C LEU A 107 -6.22 18.18 -10.03
N ALA A 108 -5.08 17.99 -9.35
CA ALA A 108 -3.77 17.87 -9.99
C ALA A 108 -3.59 16.54 -10.75
N CYS A 109 -4.12 15.43 -10.22
CA CYS A 109 -4.05 14.12 -10.88
C CYS A 109 -5.14 13.93 -11.96
N GLY A 110 -6.20 14.74 -11.96
CA GLY A 110 -7.29 14.71 -12.94
C GLY A 110 -8.29 13.56 -12.78
N THR A 111 -8.15 12.73 -11.75
CA THR A 111 -9.02 11.57 -11.49
C THR A 111 -9.09 11.26 -9.99
N PRO A 112 -10.25 10.78 -9.48
CA PRO A 112 -10.41 10.38 -8.07
C PRO A 112 -9.57 9.16 -7.69
N THR A 113 -9.19 8.32 -8.66
CA THR A 113 -8.38 7.13 -8.39
C THR A 113 -7.22 7.08 -9.36
N VAL A 114 -6.01 6.95 -8.80
CA VAL A 114 -4.77 6.84 -9.55
C VAL A 114 -4.08 5.51 -9.27
N SER A 115 -3.28 5.04 -10.24
CA SER A 115 -2.40 3.90 -10.02
C SER A 115 -1.33 4.22 -8.98
N LEU A 116 -0.84 3.20 -8.28
CA LEU A 116 0.44 3.27 -7.58
C LEU A 116 1.52 3.70 -8.60
N PHE A 117 2.44 4.58 -8.17
CA PHE A 117 3.45 5.23 -9.03
C PHE A 117 2.90 6.22 -10.06
N ALA A 118 1.70 6.77 -9.87
CA ALA A 118 1.21 7.87 -10.69
C ALA A 118 2.14 9.09 -10.59
N THR A 119 2.49 9.69 -11.73
CA THR A 119 3.50 10.75 -11.83
C THR A 119 3.10 12.07 -11.15
N CYS A 120 1.82 12.24 -10.77
CA CYS A 120 1.34 13.37 -9.97
C CYS A 120 1.67 13.25 -8.47
N LEU A 121 2.22 12.11 -8.04
CA LEU A 121 2.58 11.80 -6.65
C LEU A 121 4.02 11.27 -6.58
N GLN A 122 4.61 11.26 -5.38
CA GLN A 122 5.96 10.77 -5.11
C GLN A 122 6.03 10.07 -3.73
N ASP A 123 7.18 9.52 -3.36
CA ASP A 123 7.42 8.92 -2.03
C ASP A 123 6.33 7.91 -1.60
N PHE A 124 6.10 6.90 -2.44
CA PHE A 124 5.05 5.91 -2.24
C PHE A 124 5.35 4.97 -1.08
N LEU A 125 4.32 4.62 -0.31
CA LEU A 125 4.43 3.65 0.78
C LEU A 125 3.12 2.91 1.02
N TRP A 126 3.21 1.70 1.57
CA TRP A 126 2.09 1.11 2.31
C TRP A 126 2.22 1.46 3.78
N GLN A 127 1.19 2.12 4.31
CA GLN A 127 1.07 2.36 5.73
C GLN A 127 0.40 1.15 6.38
N TYR A 128 1.15 0.43 7.20
CA TYR A 128 0.69 -0.76 7.90
C TYR A 128 0.41 -0.43 9.37
N ASP A 129 -0.86 -0.34 9.74
CA ASP A 129 -1.29 -0.18 11.13
C ASP A 129 -1.66 -1.53 11.74
N ASN A 130 -0.78 -2.05 12.59
CA ASN A 130 -0.96 -3.32 13.27
C ASN A 130 -1.60 -3.14 14.65
N ASN A 131 -2.79 -3.73 14.81
CA ASN A 131 -3.58 -3.79 16.04
C ASN A 131 -3.65 -5.24 16.55
N GLY A 132 -2.48 -5.80 16.83
CA GLY A 132 -2.34 -7.13 17.45
C GLY A 132 -2.36 -8.32 16.49
N LEU A 133 -2.40 -8.10 15.17
CA LEU A 133 -2.23 -9.16 14.18
C LEU A 133 -0.81 -9.73 14.26
N LYS A 134 -0.73 -11.06 14.39
CA LYS A 134 0.55 -11.77 14.57
C LYS A 134 1.29 -12.01 13.27
N LEU A 135 0.56 -12.34 12.20
CA LEU A 135 1.14 -12.63 10.91
C LEU A 135 0.21 -12.18 9.79
N LEU A 136 0.71 -11.32 8.92
CA LEU A 136 0.12 -11.06 7.61
C LEU A 136 1.00 -11.74 6.56
N GLN A 137 0.41 -12.58 5.72
CA GLN A 137 1.09 -13.12 4.54
C GLN A 137 0.59 -12.42 3.31
N VAL A 138 1.52 -11.92 2.49
CA VAL A 138 1.26 -11.30 1.19
C VAL A 138 1.96 -12.12 0.12
N ARG A 139 1.29 -12.36 -1.00
CA ARG A 139 1.79 -13.07 -2.17
C ARG A 139 1.60 -12.23 -3.41
N PHE A 140 2.60 -12.24 -4.27
CA PHE A 140 2.61 -11.59 -5.56
C PHE A 140 2.59 -12.68 -6.62
N TYR A 141 1.68 -12.56 -7.59
CA TYR A 141 1.60 -13.46 -8.73
C TYR A 141 1.68 -12.63 -10.01
N PRO A 142 2.59 -12.93 -10.95
CA PRO A 142 2.56 -12.33 -12.28
C PRO A 142 1.21 -12.60 -12.96
N ASN A 143 0.77 -11.67 -13.80
CA ASN A 143 -0.40 -11.85 -14.67
C ASN A 143 -0.07 -12.72 -15.89
#